data_AF-A0A5N9HPK3-F1
#
_entry.id   AF-A0A5N9HPK3-F1
#
_cell.length_a   1.000
_cell.length_b   1.000
_cell.length_c   1.000
_cell.angle_alpha   90.00
_cell.angle_beta   90.00
_cell.angle_gamma   90.00
#
_symmetry.space_group_name_H-M   'P 1'
#
loop_
_entity.id
_entity.type
_entity.pdbx_description
1 polymer ?
#
loop_
_entity_poly.entity_id
_entity_poly.type
_entity_poly.pdbx_seq_one_letter_code
_entity_poly.pdbx_strand_id
1 'polypeptide(L)'
;MNFELPEVNPNNCIFCKIVSGTSEAKWERSPDSSSAVACFHNRLKWVRVMLLVVPVLHTTQIEFWGSDIFAEAAQMAVEIGDINCSSEGYRLISNFGYQAHQSITHAHIHIISGESKTLQTTMPKNNILEKDSFEYSEYDLDEIPFASKISPTSHPSQRDMWRSSIIKSTATAALDLAKSKSPQGFRLISTFSAASSSEQTGANYGGIFVLGGGMLKLYANS
;
A
#
# COMPACT_ATOMS: atom_id res chain seq x y z
N MET A 1 -8.36 -8.27 18.66
CA MET A 1 -8.48 -6.95 18.00
C MET A 1 -9.18 -7.20 16.69
N ASN A 2 -10.31 -6.55 16.43
CA ASN A 2 -11.09 -6.82 15.22
C ASN A 2 -10.84 -5.71 14.20
N PHE A 3 -9.84 -5.89 13.33
CA PHE A 3 -9.59 -5.02 12.19
C PHE A 3 -10.57 -5.27 11.04
N GLU A 4 -11.36 -6.33 11.17
CA GLU A 4 -12.24 -6.81 10.13
C GLU A 4 -13.51 -5.97 10.11
N LEU A 5 -13.73 -5.32 8.95
CA LEU A 5 -15.06 -4.89 8.56
C LEU A 5 -15.99 -6.12 8.62
N PRO A 6 -17.29 -5.95 8.93
CA PRO A 6 -18.22 -7.07 9.01
C PRO A 6 -18.10 -7.93 7.75
N GLU A 7 -17.97 -9.26 7.93
CA GLU A 7 -17.80 -10.20 6.82
C GLU A 7 -18.87 -9.94 5.76
N VAL A 8 -18.42 -9.53 4.58
CA VAL A 8 -19.30 -9.40 3.43
C VAL A 8 -19.29 -10.75 2.75
N ASN A 9 -20.46 -11.40 2.67
CA ASN A 9 -20.66 -12.57 1.83
C ASN A 9 -19.99 -12.32 0.46
N PRO A 10 -19.06 -13.17 -0.01
CA PRO A 10 -18.35 -12.95 -1.28
C PRO A 10 -19.28 -12.65 -2.46
N ASN A 11 -20.51 -13.18 -2.45
CA ASN A 11 -21.54 -12.91 -3.47
C ASN A 11 -22.04 -11.45 -3.48
N ASN A 12 -21.83 -10.71 -2.40
CA ASN A 12 -22.15 -9.29 -2.26
C ASN A 12 -20.91 -8.39 -2.39
N CYS A 13 -19.71 -8.96 -2.47
CA CYS A 13 -18.49 -8.18 -2.67
C CYS A 13 -18.39 -7.65 -4.11
N ILE A 14 -18.29 -6.33 -4.26
CA ILE A 14 -18.15 -5.69 -5.57
C ILE A 14 -16.84 -6.10 -6.29
N PHE A 15 -15.74 -6.29 -5.56
CA PHE A 15 -14.47 -6.72 -6.18
C PHE A 15 -14.53 -8.19 -6.62
N CYS A 16 -15.20 -9.07 -5.87
CA CYS A 16 -15.48 -10.43 -6.35
C CYS A 16 -16.29 -10.42 -7.64
N LYS A 17 -17.34 -9.58 -7.72
CA LYS A 17 -18.14 -9.42 -8.94
C LYS A 17 -17.34 -8.88 -10.11
N ILE A 18 -16.40 -7.97 -9.86
CA ILE A 18 -15.50 -7.46 -10.90
C ILE A 18 -14.57 -8.59 -11.38
N VAL A 19 -13.90 -9.29 -10.47
CA VAL A 19 -12.97 -10.39 -10.80
C VAL A 19 -13.69 -11.53 -11.53
N SER A 20 -14.92 -11.87 -11.15
CA SER A 20 -15.73 -12.89 -11.82
C SER A 20 -16.36 -12.45 -13.15
N GLY A 21 -16.22 -11.17 -13.53
CA GLY A 21 -16.85 -10.59 -14.71
C GLY A 21 -18.35 -10.32 -14.58
N THR A 22 -18.93 -10.45 -13.39
CA THR A 22 -20.34 -10.14 -13.11
C THR A 22 -20.60 -8.63 -12.98
N SER A 23 -19.57 -7.82 -12.72
CA SER A 23 -19.61 -6.36 -12.75
C SER A 23 -18.50 -5.83 -13.65
N GLU A 24 -18.78 -4.77 -14.38
CA GLU A 24 -17.80 -4.16 -15.28
C GLU A 24 -16.72 -3.37 -14.50
N ALA A 25 -15.49 -3.40 -15.04
CA ALA A 25 -14.40 -2.52 -14.65
C ALA A 25 -13.50 -2.28 -15.88
N LYS A 26 -12.78 -1.16 -15.88
CA LYS A 26 -11.72 -0.91 -16.87
C LYS A 26 -10.44 -1.58 -16.37
N TRP A 27 -10.02 -2.64 -17.05
CA TRP A 27 -8.84 -3.42 -16.68
C TRP A 27 -7.53 -2.75 -17.11
N GLU A 28 -6.55 -2.80 -16.22
CA GLU A 28 -5.13 -2.60 -16.55
C GLU A 28 -4.45 -3.97 -16.73
N ARG A 29 -4.86 -4.95 -15.89
CA ARG A 29 -4.57 -6.37 -16.04
C ARG A 29 -5.76 -7.19 -15.57
N SER A 30 -6.42 -7.88 -16.49
CA SER A 30 -7.55 -8.76 -16.17
C SER A 30 -7.10 -10.05 -15.47
N PRO A 31 -7.96 -10.69 -14.66
CA PRO A 31 -7.69 -12.00 -14.11
C PRO A 31 -7.46 -13.03 -15.23
N ASP A 32 -6.47 -13.90 -15.05
CA ASP A 32 -6.20 -15.04 -15.91
C ASP A 32 -5.64 -16.22 -15.09
N SER A 33 -5.36 -17.35 -15.73
CA SER A 33 -4.88 -18.56 -15.04
C SER A 33 -3.41 -18.49 -14.60
N SER A 34 -2.66 -17.47 -15.00
CA SER A 34 -1.24 -17.31 -14.74
C SER A 34 -0.92 -16.40 -13.55
N SER A 35 -1.90 -15.67 -13.04
CA SER A 35 -1.73 -14.70 -11.96
C SER A 35 -2.79 -14.83 -10.87
N ALA A 36 -2.37 -14.76 -9.61
CA ALA A 36 -3.27 -14.79 -8.45
C ALA A 36 -3.85 -13.40 -8.11
N VAL A 37 -3.48 -12.36 -8.88
CA VAL A 37 -3.84 -10.96 -8.66
C VAL A 37 -4.26 -10.31 -9.97
N ALA A 38 -5.02 -9.22 -9.88
CA ALA A 38 -5.49 -8.46 -11.03
C ALA A 38 -5.46 -6.96 -10.73
N CYS A 39 -5.53 -6.12 -11.77
CA CYS A 39 -5.53 -4.68 -11.60
C CYS A 39 -6.54 -3.97 -12.49
N PHE A 40 -7.32 -3.07 -11.91
CA PHE A 40 -8.32 -2.27 -12.63
C PHE A 40 -8.37 -0.82 -12.12
N HIS A 41 -8.96 0.04 -12.94
CA HIS A 41 -9.12 1.46 -12.65
C HIS A 41 -10.20 1.64 -11.57
N ASN A 42 -9.89 2.43 -10.54
CA ASN A 42 -10.88 2.81 -9.55
C ASN A 42 -11.99 3.63 -10.24
N ARG A 43 -13.24 3.48 -9.77
CA ARG A 43 -14.37 4.28 -10.26
C ARG A 43 -14.22 5.75 -9.88
N LEU A 44 -13.61 6.03 -8.73
CA LEU A 44 -13.30 7.37 -8.26
C LEU A 44 -12.16 7.97 -9.06
N LYS A 45 -12.24 9.28 -9.33
CA LYS A 45 -11.28 10.02 -10.16
C LYS A 45 -10.67 11.20 -9.39
N TRP A 46 -10.30 10.97 -8.13
CA TRP A 46 -9.77 12.03 -7.25
C TRP A 46 -8.36 12.47 -7.62
N VAL A 47 -7.61 11.60 -8.30
CA VAL A 47 -6.25 11.86 -8.81
C VAL A 47 -6.14 11.36 -10.25
N ARG A 48 -5.06 11.72 -10.95
CA ARG A 48 -4.83 11.38 -12.36
C ARG A 48 -4.84 9.87 -12.60
N VAL A 49 -4.10 9.13 -11.78
CA VAL A 49 -4.02 7.66 -11.80
C VAL A 49 -4.49 7.15 -10.45
N MET A 50 -5.59 6.40 -10.46
CA MET A 50 -6.15 5.74 -9.29
C MET A 50 -6.51 4.31 -9.67
N LEU A 51 -5.59 3.37 -9.42
CA LEU A 51 -5.78 1.96 -9.74
C LEU A 51 -5.90 1.13 -8.47
N LEU A 52 -6.40 -0.09 -8.61
CA LEU A 52 -6.53 -1.07 -7.55
C LEU A 52 -5.87 -2.37 -8.01
N VAL A 53 -4.88 -2.85 -7.26
CA VAL A 53 -4.39 -4.23 -7.36
C VAL A 53 -5.13 -5.06 -6.33
N VAL A 54 -5.74 -6.16 -6.74
CA VAL A 54 -6.56 -7.03 -5.88
C VAL A 54 -6.14 -8.49 -6.04
N PRO A 55 -6.22 -9.34 -4.99
CA PRO A 55 -6.16 -10.78 -5.17
C PRO A 55 -7.42 -11.28 -5.90
N VAL A 56 -7.27 -12.31 -6.72
CA VAL A 56 -8.38 -12.97 -7.42
C VAL A 56 -9.32 -13.64 -6.42
N LEU A 57 -8.76 -14.30 -5.41
CA LEU A 57 -9.52 -14.85 -4.29
C LEU A 57 -9.90 -13.76 -3.29
N HIS A 58 -11.09 -13.88 -2.70
CA HIS A 58 -11.51 -12.99 -1.62
C HIS A 58 -10.67 -13.26 -0.37
N THR A 59 -9.91 -12.24 0.05
CA THR A 59 -9.15 -12.26 1.30
C THR A 59 -9.30 -10.91 1.99
N THR A 60 -9.17 -10.90 3.31
CA THR A 60 -9.05 -9.66 4.08
C THR A 60 -7.70 -9.00 3.82
N GLN A 61 -7.57 -7.71 4.15
CA GLN A 61 -6.28 -7.01 4.02
C GLN A 61 -5.15 -7.66 4.83
N ILE A 62 -5.45 -8.16 6.03
CA ILE A 62 -4.45 -8.81 6.89
C ILE A 62 -4.00 -10.15 6.31
N GLU A 63 -4.94 -10.99 5.86
CA GLU A 63 -4.63 -12.26 5.20
C GLU A 63 -3.80 -12.02 3.94
N PHE A 64 -4.22 -11.07 3.11
CA PHE A 64 -3.54 -10.73 1.88
C PHE A 64 -2.10 -10.29 2.12
N TRP A 65 -1.87 -9.28 2.95
CA TRP A 65 -0.53 -8.75 3.22
C TRP A 65 0.40 -9.76 3.94
N GLY A 66 -0.17 -10.73 4.66
CA GLY A 66 0.58 -11.83 5.28
C GLY A 66 0.77 -13.06 4.39
N SER A 67 0.20 -13.09 3.18
CA SER A 67 0.23 -14.24 2.29
C SER A 67 1.41 -14.23 1.31
N ASP A 68 1.68 -15.38 0.69
CA ASP A 68 2.65 -15.47 -0.39
C ASP A 68 2.24 -14.72 -1.66
N ILE A 69 0.93 -14.55 -1.89
CA ILE A 69 0.36 -13.82 -3.03
C ILE A 69 0.74 -12.34 -2.98
N PHE A 70 0.99 -11.78 -1.79
CA PHE A 70 1.37 -10.38 -1.64
C PHE A 70 2.63 -10.00 -2.43
N ALA A 71 3.61 -10.90 -2.55
CA ALA A 71 4.82 -10.61 -3.32
C ALA A 71 4.54 -10.47 -4.83
N GLU A 72 3.58 -11.22 -5.36
CA GLU A 72 3.12 -11.09 -6.74
C GLU A 72 2.37 -9.77 -6.94
N ALA A 73 1.49 -9.41 -5.99
CA ALA A 73 0.80 -8.12 -5.98
C ALA A 73 1.77 -6.93 -5.92
N ALA A 74 2.81 -7.03 -5.09
CA ALA A 74 3.83 -6.01 -4.94
C ALA A 74 4.58 -5.78 -6.26
N GLN A 75 4.99 -6.86 -6.94
CA GLN A 75 5.63 -6.77 -8.25
C GLN A 75 4.71 -6.13 -9.30
N MET A 76 3.44 -6.56 -9.37
CA MET A 76 2.45 -5.98 -10.27
C MET A 76 2.21 -4.49 -9.98
N ALA A 77 2.13 -4.10 -8.71
CA ALA A 77 1.92 -2.71 -8.31
C ALA A 77 3.08 -1.80 -8.73
N VAL A 78 4.32 -2.29 -8.65
CA VAL A 78 5.50 -1.56 -9.16
C VAL A 78 5.46 -1.45 -10.67
N GLU A 79 5.23 -2.55 -11.38
CA GLU A 79 5.18 -2.58 -12.84
C GLU A 79 4.13 -1.60 -13.39
N ILE A 80 2.91 -1.67 -12.87
CA ILE A 80 1.80 -0.81 -13.30
C ILE A 80 2.03 0.64 -12.88
N GLY A 81 2.60 0.88 -11.71
CA GLY A 81 2.97 2.21 -11.23
C GLY A 81 4.00 2.89 -12.14
N ASP A 82 5.04 2.18 -12.56
CA ASP A 82 6.06 2.69 -13.48
C ASP A 82 5.46 3.12 -14.82
N ILE A 83 4.61 2.26 -15.39
CA ILE A 83 3.97 2.50 -16.69
C ILE A 83 3.10 3.76 -16.65
N ASN A 84 2.36 3.95 -15.56
CA ASN A 84 1.33 4.97 -15.49
C ASN A 84 1.78 6.29 -14.83
N CYS A 85 2.82 6.26 -13.99
CA CYS A 85 3.15 7.35 -13.07
C CYS A 85 4.64 7.73 -13.01
N SER A 86 5.52 7.15 -13.83
CA SER A 86 6.98 7.36 -13.73
C SER A 86 7.43 8.83 -13.66
N SER A 87 6.80 9.73 -14.42
CA SER A 87 7.21 11.14 -14.48
C SER A 87 6.87 11.99 -13.24
N GLU A 88 5.97 11.53 -12.38
CA GLU A 88 5.54 12.27 -11.18
C GLU A 88 5.66 11.46 -9.88
N GLY A 89 6.13 10.21 -9.98
CA GLY A 89 6.13 9.26 -8.88
C GLY A 89 4.73 8.74 -8.55
N TYR A 90 4.64 7.85 -7.57
CA TYR A 90 3.37 7.31 -7.10
C TYR A 90 3.45 6.80 -5.67
N ARG A 91 2.27 6.55 -5.10
CA ARG A 91 2.12 5.91 -3.79
C ARG A 91 1.38 4.60 -3.93
N LEU A 92 1.82 3.61 -3.16
CA LEU A 92 1.10 2.38 -2.89
C LEU A 92 0.45 2.48 -1.51
N ILE A 93 -0.88 2.34 -1.45
CA ILE A 93 -1.66 2.60 -0.24
C ILE A 93 -2.61 1.45 0.06
N SER A 94 -2.63 0.98 1.31
CA SER A 94 -3.60 0.01 1.82
C SER A 94 -4.18 0.47 3.15
N ASN A 95 -5.51 0.48 3.27
CA ASN A 95 -6.22 0.79 4.51
C ASN A 95 -6.65 -0.49 5.21
N PHE A 96 -6.54 -0.50 6.54
CA PHE A 96 -6.91 -1.62 7.41
C PHE A 96 -7.91 -1.14 8.45
N GLY A 97 -9.14 -1.65 8.36
CA GLY A 97 -10.25 -1.35 9.27
C GLY A 97 -11.01 -0.06 8.95
N TYR A 98 -12.19 0.07 9.55
CA TYR A 98 -13.12 1.18 9.31
C TYR A 98 -12.50 2.55 9.65
N GLN A 99 -11.79 2.63 10.78
CA GLN A 99 -11.15 3.89 11.18
C GLN A 99 -10.08 4.35 10.19
N ALA A 100 -9.48 3.44 9.41
CA ALA A 100 -8.53 3.76 8.36
C ALA A 100 -9.18 4.16 7.03
N HIS A 101 -10.51 4.24 6.98
CA HIS A 101 -11.31 4.37 5.76
C HIS A 101 -11.17 3.19 4.79
N GLN A 102 -11.02 1.96 5.31
CA GLN A 102 -11.26 0.80 4.48
C GLN A 102 -12.78 0.68 4.24
N SER A 103 -13.22 0.81 2.99
CA SER A 103 -14.64 0.73 2.62
C SER A 103 -15.04 -0.60 2.01
N ILE A 104 -14.07 -1.38 1.50
CA ILE A 104 -14.26 -2.69 0.88
C ILE A 104 -13.44 -3.73 1.65
N THR A 105 -14.09 -4.82 2.07
CA THR A 105 -13.46 -5.94 2.81
C THR A 105 -12.40 -6.66 2.00
N HIS A 106 -12.66 -6.88 0.71
CA HIS A 106 -11.73 -7.51 -0.22
C HIS A 106 -10.44 -6.70 -0.30
N ALA A 107 -9.32 -7.36 -0.02
CA ALA A 107 -7.99 -6.76 0.01
C ALA A 107 -7.66 -6.01 -1.28
N HIS A 108 -6.97 -4.88 -1.16
CA HIS A 108 -6.56 -4.09 -2.30
C HIS A 108 -5.42 -3.16 -1.94
N ILE A 109 -4.55 -2.92 -2.93
CA ILE A 109 -3.52 -1.89 -2.92
C ILE A 109 -3.96 -0.82 -3.92
N HIS A 110 -4.06 0.42 -3.46
CA HIS A 110 -4.20 1.55 -4.35
C HIS A 110 -2.86 1.90 -4.99
N ILE A 111 -2.85 2.13 -6.30
CA ILE A 111 -1.77 2.84 -6.99
C ILE A 111 -2.27 4.25 -7.27
N ILE A 112 -1.65 5.24 -6.63
CA ILE A 112 -2.06 6.65 -6.67
C ILE A 112 -0.92 7.46 -7.28
N SER A 113 -1.20 8.16 -8.39
CA SER A 113 -0.29 9.15 -8.98
C SER A 113 0.21 10.18 -7.97
N GLY A 114 1.48 10.54 -8.07
CA GLY A 114 2.10 11.58 -7.27
C GLY A 114 2.54 11.13 -5.88
N GLU A 115 3.44 11.92 -5.31
CA GLU A 115 4.03 11.69 -4.00
C GLU A 115 3.31 12.48 -2.90
N SER A 116 3.53 12.13 -1.64
CA SER A 116 3.01 12.91 -0.50
C SER A 116 4.06 13.93 -0.06
N LYS A 117 3.77 15.22 -0.25
CA LYS A 117 4.66 16.30 0.18
C LYS A 117 4.92 16.23 1.69
N THR A 118 3.88 16.01 2.49
CA THR A 118 3.99 15.87 3.95
C THR A 118 4.96 14.76 4.34
N LEU A 119 4.87 13.57 3.75
CA LEU A 119 5.76 12.46 4.09
C LEU A 119 7.19 12.64 3.59
N GLN A 120 7.41 13.48 2.57
CA GLN A 120 8.75 13.80 2.08
C GLN A 120 9.46 14.85 2.94
N THR A 121 8.73 15.85 3.42
CA THR A 121 9.34 17.02 4.09
C THR A 121 9.42 16.87 5.62
N THR A 122 8.66 15.95 6.20
CA THR A 122 8.66 15.74 7.65
C THR A 122 9.91 14.97 8.07
N MET A 123 10.64 15.48 9.05
CA MET A 123 11.79 14.79 9.63
C MET A 123 11.35 13.79 10.71
N PRO A 124 12.05 12.64 10.83
CA PRO A 124 11.80 11.71 11.92
C PRO A 124 12.20 12.34 13.27
N LYS A 125 11.61 11.81 14.35
CA LYS A 125 12.09 12.05 15.71
C LYS A 125 13.53 11.54 15.85
N ASN A 126 14.27 12.10 16.80
CA ASN A 126 15.69 11.77 17.03
C ASN A 126 15.96 10.30 17.42
N ASN A 127 14.93 9.51 17.75
CA ASN A 127 15.07 8.13 18.19
C ASN A 127 14.71 7.17 17.06
N ILE A 128 15.74 6.67 16.36
CA ILE A 128 15.60 5.52 15.45
C ILE A 128 15.83 4.26 16.28
N LEU A 129 14.84 3.36 16.28
CA LEU A 129 14.99 2.04 16.86
C LEU A 129 15.42 1.07 15.76
N GLU A 130 16.53 0.36 15.95
CA GLU A 130 16.92 -0.76 15.10
C GLU A 130 16.55 -2.09 15.75
N LYS A 131 15.82 -2.93 15.03
CA LYS A 131 15.41 -4.26 15.51
C LYS A 131 15.16 -5.20 14.33
N ASP A 132 15.63 -6.44 14.42
CA ASP A 132 15.34 -7.52 13.46
C ASP A 132 15.66 -7.16 11.99
N SER A 133 16.76 -6.41 11.76
CA SER A 133 17.18 -5.88 10.43
C SER A 133 16.32 -4.75 9.86
N PHE A 134 15.53 -4.09 10.71
CA PHE A 134 14.72 -2.94 10.35
C PHE A 134 15.00 -1.73 11.26
N GLU A 135 14.97 -0.55 10.65
CA GLU A 135 14.90 0.74 11.32
C GLU A 135 13.44 1.17 11.43
N TYR A 136 13.07 1.60 12.62
CA TYR A 136 11.76 2.16 12.96
C TYR A 136 11.97 3.63 13.30
N SER A 137 11.61 4.50 12.37
CA SER A 137 11.68 5.95 12.53
C SER A 137 10.28 6.48 12.85
N GLU A 138 10.07 7.08 14.02
CA GLU A 138 8.79 7.70 14.37
C GLU A 138 8.71 9.15 13.88
N TYR A 139 7.50 9.62 13.55
CA TYR A 139 7.23 10.96 13.03
C TYR A 139 6.10 11.61 13.82
N ASP A 140 6.18 12.93 14.00
CA ASP A 140 5.03 13.74 14.41
C ASP A 140 4.37 14.31 13.16
N LEU A 141 3.22 13.74 12.81
CA LEU A 141 2.40 14.20 11.69
C LEU A 141 1.12 14.78 12.25
N ASP A 142 0.79 16.00 11.84
CA ASP A 142 -0.40 16.69 12.31
C ASP A 142 -1.65 15.83 12.11
N GLU A 143 -2.49 15.81 13.14
CA GLU A 143 -3.72 15.01 13.23
C GLU A 143 -3.53 13.47 13.16
N ILE A 144 -2.34 12.92 12.89
CA ILE A 144 -2.11 11.46 12.82
C ILE A 144 -1.62 10.95 14.20
N PRO A 145 -2.40 10.11 14.92
CA PRO A 145 -2.06 9.71 16.28
C PRO A 145 -0.74 8.92 16.42
N PHE A 146 -0.35 8.22 15.37
CA PHE A 146 0.88 7.44 15.31
C PHE A 146 1.40 7.39 13.89
N ALA A 147 2.68 7.69 13.69
CA ALA A 147 3.33 7.56 12.40
C ALA A 147 4.73 6.98 12.58
N SER A 148 5.03 5.91 11.85
CA SER A 148 6.38 5.34 11.82
C SER A 148 6.72 4.79 10.44
N LYS A 149 7.94 5.03 9.98
CA LYS A 149 8.50 4.40 8.77
C LYS A 149 9.35 3.21 9.18
N ILE A 150 9.04 2.05 8.61
CA ILE A 150 9.83 0.83 8.71
C ILE A 150 10.69 0.74 7.45
N SER A 151 12.01 0.72 7.63
CA SER A 151 12.99 0.65 6.52
C SER A 151 13.95 -0.51 6.76
N PRO A 152 14.29 -1.34 5.76
CA PRO A 152 15.33 -2.36 5.91
C PRO A 152 16.72 -1.72 6.12
N THR A 153 17.52 -2.25 7.05
CA THR A 153 18.89 -1.75 7.31
C THR A 153 19.89 -2.05 6.17
N SER A 154 19.49 -2.87 5.19
CA SER A 154 20.24 -3.06 3.95
C SER A 154 20.08 -1.89 2.96
N HIS A 155 19.21 -0.92 3.27
CA HIS A 155 18.98 0.29 2.49
C HIS A 155 18.68 0.06 1.00
N PRO A 156 17.79 -0.88 0.61
CA PRO A 156 17.41 -1.04 -0.79
C PRO A 156 16.68 0.20 -1.30
N SER A 157 16.68 0.40 -2.62
CA SER A 157 15.73 1.34 -3.23
C SER A 157 14.29 0.88 -2.97
N GLN A 158 13.32 1.79 -3.01
CA GLN A 158 11.90 1.46 -2.84
C GLN A 158 11.46 0.42 -3.89
N ARG A 159 11.94 0.58 -5.13
CA ARG A 159 11.75 -0.36 -6.23
C ARG A 159 12.28 -1.74 -5.89
N ASP A 160 13.54 -1.85 -5.50
CA ASP A 160 14.19 -3.14 -5.23
C ASP A 160 13.59 -3.82 -4.01
N MET A 161 13.22 -3.04 -2.99
CA MET A 161 12.52 -3.54 -1.82
C MET A 161 11.21 -4.23 -2.22
N TRP A 162 10.36 -3.56 -2.99
CA TRP A 162 9.05 -4.07 -3.39
C TRP A 162 9.11 -5.20 -4.42
N ARG A 163 10.20 -5.33 -5.18
CA ARG A 163 10.40 -6.39 -6.19
C ARG A 163 11.19 -7.60 -5.71
N SER A 164 11.65 -7.60 -4.46
CA SER A 164 12.45 -8.68 -3.87
C SER A 164 11.73 -9.35 -2.70
N SER A 165 12.34 -10.38 -2.11
CA SER A 165 11.82 -11.03 -0.90
C SER A 165 11.75 -10.11 0.31
N ILE A 166 12.49 -8.99 0.30
CA ILE A 166 12.52 -7.98 1.38
C ILE A 166 11.12 -7.41 1.63
N ILE A 167 10.26 -7.31 0.59
CA ILE A 167 8.90 -6.78 0.77
C ILE A 167 8.07 -7.60 1.75
N LYS A 168 8.25 -8.93 1.78
CA LYS A 168 7.49 -9.82 2.68
C LYS A 168 7.87 -9.56 4.14
N SER A 169 9.15 -9.55 4.46
CA SER A 169 9.60 -9.30 5.83
C SER A 169 9.30 -7.86 6.29
N THR A 170 9.42 -6.88 5.38
CA THR A 170 9.05 -5.48 5.67
C THR A 170 7.53 -5.34 5.93
N ALA A 171 6.70 -6.02 5.15
CA ALA A 171 5.26 -6.06 5.36
C ALA A 171 4.88 -6.69 6.70
N THR A 172 5.49 -7.82 7.06
CA THR A 172 5.30 -8.45 8.37
C THR A 172 5.66 -7.50 9.51
N ALA A 173 6.83 -6.87 9.45
CA ALA A 173 7.26 -5.90 10.46
C ALA A 173 6.29 -4.70 10.57
N ALA A 174 5.82 -4.17 9.44
CA ALA A 174 4.84 -3.09 9.41
C ALA A 174 3.48 -3.52 10.02
N LEU A 175 2.98 -4.71 9.69
CA LEU A 175 1.74 -5.26 10.26
C LEU A 175 1.85 -5.47 11.78
N ASP A 176 2.97 -6.02 12.26
CA ASP A 176 3.17 -6.29 13.68
C ASP A 176 3.25 -4.98 14.49
N LEU A 177 3.97 -3.99 13.98
CA LEU A 177 4.00 -2.64 14.57
C LEU A 177 2.60 -2.03 14.60
N ALA A 178 1.89 -2.08 13.47
CA ALA A 178 0.57 -1.48 13.34
C ALA A 178 -0.45 -2.12 14.29
N LYS A 179 -0.45 -3.45 14.43
CA LYS A 179 -1.30 -4.18 15.37
C LYS A 179 -1.04 -3.76 16.82
N SER A 180 0.22 -3.50 17.18
CA SER A 180 0.59 -3.04 18.52
C SER A 180 0.22 -1.58 18.78
N LYS A 181 0.46 -0.69 17.81
CA LYS A 181 0.41 0.76 18.00
C LYS A 181 -0.91 1.41 17.61
N SER A 182 -1.63 0.84 16.64
CA SER A 182 -2.90 1.37 16.14
C SER A 182 -3.94 0.27 15.92
N PRO A 183 -4.37 -0.40 17.00
CA PRO A 183 -5.21 -1.60 16.92
C PRO A 183 -6.64 -1.35 16.42
N GLN A 184 -7.03 -0.07 16.28
CA GLN A 184 -8.37 0.32 15.85
C GLN A 184 -8.45 0.58 14.33
N GLY A 185 -7.31 0.64 13.66
CA GLY A 185 -7.19 0.84 12.22
C GLY A 185 -5.92 1.60 11.86
N PHE A 186 -5.36 1.30 10.68
CA PHE A 186 -4.14 1.95 10.20
C PHE A 186 -4.07 1.93 8.67
N ARG A 187 -3.16 2.73 8.13
CA ARG A 187 -2.82 2.77 6.71
C ARG A 187 -1.34 2.44 6.52
N LEU A 188 -1.07 1.64 5.51
CA LEU A 188 0.28 1.41 4.99
C LEU A 188 0.48 2.28 3.74
N ILE A 189 1.58 3.04 3.69
CA ILE A 189 1.95 3.85 2.53
C ILE A 189 3.42 3.61 2.15
N SER A 190 3.67 3.39 0.88
CA SER A 190 5.00 3.44 0.28
C SER A 190 5.03 4.45 -0.85
N THR A 191 6.07 5.29 -0.89
CA THR A 191 6.27 6.32 -1.93
C THR A 191 7.37 5.89 -2.87
N PHE A 192 7.10 5.91 -4.17
CA PHE A 192 8.04 5.68 -5.25
C PHE A 192 8.30 7.02 -5.93
N SER A 193 9.48 7.56 -5.74
CA SER A 193 9.83 8.87 -6.28
C SER A 193 9.90 8.88 -7.79
N ALA A 194 9.55 10.01 -8.39
CA ALA A 194 9.58 10.20 -9.83
C ALA A 194 10.94 9.82 -10.46
N ALA A 195 10.91 9.31 -11.69
CA ALA A 195 12.13 9.11 -12.46
C ALA A 195 12.81 10.46 -12.75
N SER A 196 14.14 10.45 -12.77
CA SER A 196 14.98 11.59 -13.12
C SER A 196 15.83 11.28 -14.35
N SER A 197 16.70 12.21 -14.76
CA SER A 197 17.63 11.95 -15.87
C SER A 197 18.63 10.84 -15.57
N SER A 198 18.87 10.52 -14.29
CA SER A 198 19.87 9.54 -13.85
C SER A 198 19.29 8.32 -13.14
N GLU A 199 18.02 8.35 -12.74
CA GLU A 199 17.42 7.32 -11.90
C GLU A 199 16.03 6.92 -12.39
N GLN A 200 15.71 5.63 -12.25
CA GLN A 200 14.37 5.11 -12.52
C GLN A 200 13.42 5.44 -11.36
N THR A 201 12.11 5.33 -11.60
CA THR A 201 11.09 5.50 -10.58
C THR A 201 11.34 4.59 -9.37
N GLY A 202 11.22 5.15 -8.16
CA GLY A 202 11.40 4.42 -6.91
C GLY A 202 12.86 4.24 -6.47
N ALA A 203 13.78 5.11 -6.92
CA ALA A 203 15.18 5.11 -6.48
C ALA A 203 15.37 5.59 -5.03
N ASN A 204 14.37 6.27 -4.44
CA ASN A 204 14.39 6.68 -3.03
C ASN A 204 14.52 5.48 -2.08
N TYR A 205 15.05 5.69 -0.86
CA TYR A 205 15.22 4.61 0.11
C TYR A 205 13.91 3.94 0.50
N GLY A 206 13.91 2.61 0.42
CA GLY A 206 12.76 1.76 0.65
C GLY A 206 12.23 1.83 2.07
N GLY A 207 10.91 1.91 2.18
CA GLY A 207 10.22 1.65 3.44
C GLY A 207 8.71 1.66 3.31
N ILE A 208 8.05 1.36 4.42
CA ILE A 208 6.60 1.38 4.57
C ILE A 208 6.28 2.28 5.76
N PHE A 209 5.49 3.33 5.52
CA PHE A 209 4.89 4.11 6.59
C PHE A 209 3.67 3.39 7.15
N VAL A 210 3.65 3.19 8.46
CA VAL A 210 2.47 2.83 9.25
C VAL A 210 1.89 4.12 9.83
N LEU A 211 0.65 4.42 9.46
CA LEU A 211 -0.07 5.59 9.92
C LEU A 211 -1.33 5.15 10.66
N GLY A 212 -1.44 5.51 11.94
CA GLY A 212 -2.58 5.17 12.77
C GLY A 212 -3.83 5.97 12.41
N GLY A 213 -5.00 5.31 12.44
CA GLY A 213 -6.28 5.91 12.05
C GLY A 213 -6.46 6.02 10.54
N GLY A 214 -7.34 6.93 10.10
CA GLY A 214 -7.67 7.13 8.70
C GLY A 214 -7.93 8.59 8.43
N MET A 215 -6.96 9.24 7.81
CA MET A 215 -7.13 10.62 7.35
C MET A 215 -7.04 10.66 5.84
N LEU A 216 -8.05 11.22 5.18
CA LEU A 216 -8.09 11.29 3.72
C LEU A 216 -7.12 12.32 3.13
N LYS A 217 -6.56 13.24 3.93
CA LYS A 217 -5.60 14.25 3.44
C LYS A 217 -4.41 13.63 2.70
N LEU A 218 -3.97 12.44 3.09
CA LEU A 218 -2.88 11.71 2.43
C LEU A 218 -3.28 10.96 1.15
N TYR A 219 -4.55 10.97 0.75
CA TYR A 219 -5.00 10.44 -0.55
C TYR A 219 -4.92 11.48 -1.67
N ALA A 220 -5.15 12.75 -1.35
CA ALA A 220 -5.07 13.85 -2.31
C ALA A 220 -3.68 14.50 -2.25
N ASN A 221 -3.32 15.24 -3.30
CA ASN A 221 -2.11 16.06 -3.31
C ASN A 221 -2.34 17.27 -2.37
N SER A 222 -1.92 17.14 -1.11
CA SER A 222 -1.70 18.28 -0.22
C SER A 222 -0.24 18.71 -0.30
#